data_AF-A0A450YRM3-F1
#
_entry.id   AF-A0A450YRM3-F1
#
_cell.length_a   1.000
_cell.length_b   1.000
_cell.length_c   1.000
_cell.angle_alpha   90.00
_cell.angle_beta   90.00
_cell.angle_gamma   90.00
#
_symmetry.space_group_name_H-M   'P 1'
#
loop_
_entity.id
_entity.type
_entity.pdbx_description
1 polymer ?
#
loop_
_entity_poly.entity_id
_entity_poly.type
_entity_poly.pdbx_seq_one_letter_code
_entity_poly.pdbx_strand_id
1 'polypeptide(L)'
;MPDKTTTSNARDYREIGEFWDTRDATEHGDQEPVAFDVDIRSYRRYFAIDGTLCLKIRRIADQWGVSEETFLNTIVQEKINQIEQTP
;
A
#
# COMPACT_ATOMS: atom_id res chain seq x y z
N MET A 1 18.29 23.84 -21.49
CA MET A 1 18.10 22.46 -21.04
C MET A 1 17.84 21.64 -22.29
N PRO A 2 18.71 20.70 -22.69
CA PRO A 2 18.46 19.93 -23.90
C PRO A 2 17.28 18.99 -23.64
N ASP A 3 16.39 18.94 -24.62
CA ASP A 3 15.07 18.33 -24.55
C ASP A 3 15.14 16.82 -24.27
N LYS A 4 14.19 16.35 -23.46
CA LYS A 4 14.01 14.94 -23.08
C LYS A 4 14.07 14.05 -24.32
N THR A 5 15.06 13.17 -24.38
CA THR A 5 15.25 12.20 -25.47
C THR A 5 14.01 11.32 -25.59
N THR A 6 13.31 11.42 -26.72
CA THR A 6 12.13 10.64 -27.08
C THR A 6 12.54 9.21 -27.42
N THR A 7 12.53 8.30 -26.44
CA THR A 7 12.72 6.85 -26.67
C THR A 7 11.80 6.33 -27.78
N SER A 8 10.60 6.89 -27.92
CA SER A 8 9.62 6.54 -28.95
C SER A 8 9.69 7.37 -30.24
N ASN A 9 10.42 8.50 -30.27
CA ASN A 9 10.40 9.50 -31.36
C ASN A 9 9.00 9.90 -31.88
N ALA A 10 7.99 9.78 -31.02
CA ALA A 10 6.59 10.06 -31.33
C ALA A 10 6.32 11.56 -31.45
N ARG A 11 5.38 11.92 -32.32
CA ARG A 11 4.96 13.30 -32.61
C ARG A 11 3.72 13.72 -31.80
N ASP A 12 2.98 12.76 -31.25
CA ASP A 12 1.87 13.00 -30.34
C ASP A 12 1.73 11.91 -29.25
N TYR A 13 0.85 12.13 -28.29
CA TYR A 13 0.65 11.23 -27.14
C TYR A 13 0.11 9.85 -27.50
N ARG A 14 -0.59 9.72 -28.63
CA ARG A 14 -1.17 8.45 -29.08
C ARG A 14 -0.08 7.57 -29.67
N GLU A 15 0.79 8.17 -30.48
CA GLU A 15 1.97 7.50 -31.03
C GLU A 15 2.92 7.00 -29.90
N ILE A 16 2.97 7.69 -28.75
CA ILE A 16 3.69 7.19 -27.56
C ILE A 16 3.06 5.91 -27.01
N GLY A 17 1.73 5.85 -26.91
CA GLY A 17 1.01 4.67 -26.42
C GLY A 17 1.20 3.48 -27.35
N GLU A 18 1.01 3.67 -28.65
CA GLU A 18 1.18 2.62 -29.68
C GLU A 18 2.63 2.05 -29.69
N PHE A 19 3.62 2.90 -29.41
CA PHE A 19 5.00 2.47 -29.27
C PHE A 19 5.20 1.53 -28.07
N TRP A 20 4.63 1.84 -26.90
CA TRP A 20 4.79 1.03 -25.68
C TRP A 20 3.85 -0.19 -25.63
N ASP A 21 2.72 -0.17 -26.33
CA ASP A 21 1.82 -1.33 -26.44
C ASP A 21 2.47 -2.51 -27.19
N THR A 22 3.47 -2.22 -28.02
CA THR A 22 4.17 -3.22 -28.83
C THR A 22 5.60 -3.50 -28.38
N ARG A 23 6.11 -2.80 -27.34
CA ARG A 23 7.50 -2.87 -26.88
C ARG A 23 7.58 -3.02 -25.37
N ASP A 24 8.49 -3.88 -24.91
CA ASP A 24 8.73 -4.04 -23.48
C ASP A 24 9.58 -2.89 -22.95
N ALA A 25 9.20 -2.32 -21.80
CA ALA A 25 9.97 -1.29 -21.11
C ALA A 25 11.40 -1.72 -20.77
N THR A 26 11.63 -3.02 -20.62
CA THR A 26 12.94 -3.63 -20.39
C THR A 26 13.88 -3.59 -21.60
N GLU A 27 13.37 -3.33 -22.81
CA GLU A 27 14.20 -3.23 -24.04
C GLU A 27 14.86 -1.86 -24.20
N HIS A 28 14.42 -0.85 -23.43
CA HIS A 28 14.74 0.54 -23.68
C HIS A 28 15.36 1.27 -22.46
N GLY A 29 15.70 0.54 -21.40
CA GLY A 29 16.40 1.06 -20.22
C GLY A 29 17.40 0.06 -19.68
N ASP A 30 18.56 0.56 -19.22
CA ASP A 30 19.57 -0.28 -18.60
C ASP A 30 19.02 -0.91 -17.31
N GLN A 31 19.14 -2.23 -17.20
CA GLN A 31 18.78 -2.93 -15.97
C GLN A 31 19.87 -2.74 -14.93
N GLU A 32 19.61 -1.89 -13.94
CA GLU A 32 20.48 -1.80 -12.76
C GLU A 32 20.03 -2.82 -11.70
N PRO A 33 20.95 -3.63 -11.17
CA PRO A 33 20.62 -4.56 -10.09
C PRO A 33 20.21 -3.77 -8.84
N VAL A 34 18.95 -3.92 -8.44
CA VAL A 34 18.40 -3.34 -7.22
C VAL A 34 18.17 -4.43 -6.17
N ALA A 35 18.70 -4.22 -4.97
CA ALA A 35 18.38 -5.05 -3.81
C ALA A 35 17.16 -4.47 -3.10
N PHE A 36 16.08 -5.25 -2.98
CA PHE A 36 14.95 -4.93 -2.12
C PHE A 36 14.63 -6.12 -1.22
N ASP A 37 14.28 -5.83 0.02
CA ASP A 37 13.91 -6.83 1.01
C ASP A 37 12.40 -6.98 1.04
N VAL A 38 11.91 -8.22 0.94
CA VAL A 38 10.48 -8.54 1.01
C VAL A 38 10.26 -9.39 2.24
N ASP A 39 9.67 -8.79 3.28
CA ASP A 39 9.31 -9.54 4.48
C ASP A 39 7.96 -10.27 4.30
N ILE A 40 8.04 -11.51 3.84
CA ILE A 40 6.89 -12.41 3.65
C ILE A 40 6.33 -12.92 5.01
N ARG A 41 6.98 -12.61 6.14
CA ARG A 41 6.60 -13.15 7.47
C ARG A 41 5.48 -12.38 8.16
N SER A 42 4.99 -11.28 7.60
CA SER A 42 3.86 -10.55 8.18
C SER A 42 2.53 -11.27 7.88
N TYR A 43 2.23 -12.30 8.66
CA TYR A 43 0.94 -12.99 8.58
C TYR A 43 -0.18 -12.07 9.08
N ARG A 44 -0.79 -11.32 8.16
CA ARG A 44 -1.92 -10.42 8.46
C ARG A 44 -3.25 -11.15 8.24
N ARG A 45 -4.11 -11.12 9.25
CA ARG A 45 -5.52 -11.51 9.12
C ARG A 45 -6.36 -10.25 8.96
N TYR A 46 -7.14 -10.18 7.89
CA TYR A 46 -8.05 -9.07 7.63
C TYR A 46 -9.47 -9.42 8.05
N PHE A 47 -10.13 -8.49 8.73
CA PHE A 47 -11.53 -8.61 9.13
C PHE A 47 -12.31 -7.43 8.55
N ALA A 48 -13.52 -7.70 8.08
CA ALA A 48 -14.42 -6.65 7.66
C ALA A 48 -14.88 -5.84 8.88
N ILE A 49 -14.76 -4.51 8.79
CA ILE A 49 -15.23 -3.55 9.80
C ILE A 49 -16.21 -2.61 9.11
N ASP A 50 -17.32 -2.31 9.78
CA ASP A 50 -18.27 -1.30 9.29
C ASP A 50 -17.56 0.04 9.00
N GLY A 51 -17.94 0.70 7.90
CA GLY A 51 -17.28 1.92 7.46
C GLY A 51 -17.38 3.07 8.47
N THR A 52 -18.52 3.22 9.15
CA THR A 52 -18.69 4.26 10.17
C THR A 52 -17.90 3.96 11.42
N LEU A 53 -17.77 2.68 11.77
CA LEU A 53 -16.92 2.22 12.88
C LEU A 53 -15.44 2.43 12.56
N CYS A 54 -15.01 2.13 11.34
CA CYS A 54 -13.65 2.37 10.86
C CYS A 54 -13.25 3.86 11.02
N LEU A 55 -14.13 4.78 10.61
CA LEU A 55 -13.90 6.22 10.79
C LEU A 55 -13.75 6.63 12.27
N LYS A 56 -14.53 6.01 13.16
CA LYS A 56 -14.41 6.26 14.61
C LYS A 56 -13.11 5.72 15.17
N ILE A 57 -12.72 4.50 14.79
CA ILE A 57 -11.45 3.87 15.18
C ILE A 57 -10.28 4.77 14.79
N ARG A 58 -10.24 5.19 13.52
CA ARG A 58 -9.20 6.08 13.00
C ARG A 58 -9.08 7.36 13.80
N ARG A 59 -10.20 8.06 14.00
CA ARG A 59 -10.22 9.31 14.78
C ARG A 59 -9.67 9.13 16.20
N ILE A 60 -10.01 8.03 16.86
CA ILE A 60 -9.55 7.77 18.24
C ILE A 60 -8.07 7.37 18.25
N ALA A 61 -7.64 6.51 17.33
CA ALA A 61 -6.25 6.11 17.18
C ALA A 61 -5.34 7.32 16.95
N ASP A 62 -5.75 8.23 16.06
CA ASP A 62 -5.07 9.50 15.80
C ASP A 62 -4.97 10.37 17.06
N GLN A 63 -6.07 10.46 17.84
CA GLN A 63 -6.08 11.20 19.11
C GLN A 63 -5.16 10.59 20.17
N TRP A 64 -4.97 9.27 20.14
CA TRP A 64 -4.09 8.53 21.05
C TRP A 64 -2.63 8.48 20.54
N GLY A 65 -2.37 8.97 19.32
CA GLY A 65 -1.04 8.98 18.72
C GLY A 65 -0.52 7.58 18.36
N VAL A 66 -1.41 6.62 18.13
CA VAL A 66 -1.08 5.22 17.80
C VAL A 66 -1.70 4.81 16.46
N SER A 67 -1.20 3.73 15.85
CA SER A 67 -1.81 3.19 14.64
C SER A 67 -3.19 2.59 14.92
N GLU A 68 -4.05 2.56 13.88
CA GLU A 68 -5.37 1.91 13.93
C GLU A 68 -5.24 0.43 14.35
N GLU A 69 -4.21 -0.26 13.85
CA GLU A 69 -3.91 -1.65 14.20
C GLU A 69 -3.59 -1.82 15.68
N THR A 70 -2.70 -0.98 16.23
CA THR A 70 -2.34 -1.03 17.66
C THR A 70 -3.55 -0.73 18.52
N PHE A 71 -4.29 0.33 18.21
CA PHE A 71 -5.51 0.69 18.94
C PHE A 71 -6.53 -0.46 18.94
N LEU A 72 -6.80 -1.04 17.77
CA LEU A 72 -7.79 -2.10 17.64
C LEU A 72 -7.36 -3.37 18.39
N ASN A 73 -6.09 -3.76 18.30
CA ASN A 73 -5.55 -4.90 19.03
C ASN A 73 -5.67 -4.69 20.55
N THR A 74 -5.32 -3.51 21.06
CA THR A 74 -5.45 -3.20 22.50
C THR A 74 -6.90 -3.32 22.98
N ILE A 75 -7.85 -2.68 22.28
CA ILE A 75 -9.26 -2.71 22.68
C ILE A 75 -9.84 -4.13 22.60
N VAL A 76 -9.51 -4.89 21.55
CA VAL A 76 -9.97 -6.28 21.41
C VAL A 76 -9.41 -7.13 22.54
N GLN A 77 -8.13 -7.01 22.86
CA GLN A 77 -7.50 -7.76 23.94
C GLN A 77 -8.14 -7.44 25.31
N GLU A 78 -8.40 -6.17 25.61
CA GLU A 78 -9.10 -5.75 26.83
C GLU A 78 -10.50 -6.38 26.92
N LYS A 79 -11.25 -6.40 25.81
CA LYS A 79 -12.59 -6.98 25.77
C LYS A 79 -12.59 -8.49 25.93
N ILE A 80 -11.66 -9.20 25.29
CA ILE A 80 -11.52 -10.64 25.45
C ILE A 80 -11.18 -10.99 26.89
N ASN A 81 -10.22 -10.28 27.51
CA ASN A 81 -9.88 -10.49 28.92
C ASN A 81 -11.07 -10.27 29.86
N GLN A 82 -11.93 -9.28 29.59
CA GLN A 82 -13.15 -9.04 30.37
C GLN A 82 -14.16 -10.20 30.23
N ILE A 83 -14.32 -10.73 29.02
CA ILE A 83 -15.24 -11.84 28.75
C ILE A 83 -14.73 -13.12 29.43
N GLU A 84 -13.42 -13.42 29.34
CA GLU A 84 -12.82 -14.60 29.96
C GLU A 84 -12.83 -14.57 31.49
N GLN A 85 -12.83 -13.38 32.10
CA GLN A 85 -12.91 -13.21 33.55
C GLN A 85 -14.34 -13.23 34.10
N THR A 86 -15.36 -13.25 33.25
CA THR A 86 -16.76 -13.38 33.67
C THR A 86 -17.14 -14.87 33.68
N PRO A 87 -17.45 -15.49 34.83
CA PRO A 87 -17.72 -16.93 34.94
C PRO A 87 -19.00 -17.38 34.23
#